data_AF-A0A2D6T9M9-F1
#
_entry.id   AF-A0A2D6T9M9-F1
#
_cell.length_a   1.000
_cell.length_b   1.000
_cell.length_c   1.000
_cell.angle_alpha   90.00
_cell.angle_beta   90.00
_cell.angle_gamma   90.00
#
_symmetry.space_group_name_H-M   'P 1'
#
loop_
_entity.id
_entity.type
_entity.pdbx_description
1 polymer ?
#
loop_
_entity_poly.entity_id
_entity_poly.type
_entity_poly.pdbx_seq_one_letter_code
_entity_poly.pdbx_strand_id
1 'polypeptide(L)'
;NLGNLLFFNHKNVVAEHRVSKADPNMADAGYSRVISVIDWPQFNHNGHWIGFGPDGMLYVTTGDGGFANDYGLGHNPVTGNWQDLGSKLGKILRIDVNAAEGYAIPKDNPFVGNDDALDEIWAYGFRNAWRCSFDMGGNHDLICADVGQDAFEEVDVVTKGGNYGWRVMEANHCFNYQAPQDHPKSCDNKGMIAPVLEYVNCGFFTASPKEGDACKGISVTGGYVYRGKNTSWIGKYFFGDWSRNFVFKEGVLFVADRTGDKWSMEKVNITNMPKWNSYVLSFGQDNQGEIYIMATDLTGPVPGGPVGGVDKIYKIVP
;
A
#
# COMPACT_ATOMS: atom_id res chain seq x y z
N ASN A 1 -7.05 -26.09 -6.91
CA ASN A 1 -7.48 -26.94 -5.79
C ASN A 1 -9.00 -26.72 -5.61
N LEU A 2 -9.77 -27.76 -5.25
CA LEU A 2 -11.21 -27.65 -4.95
C LEU A 2 -11.48 -26.67 -3.78
N GLY A 3 -10.57 -26.57 -2.81
CA GLY A 3 -10.65 -25.58 -1.73
C GLY A 3 -10.72 -24.14 -2.24
N ASN A 4 -9.83 -23.76 -3.17
CA ASN A 4 -9.81 -22.42 -3.76
C ASN A 4 -11.08 -22.12 -4.55
N LEU A 5 -11.72 -23.14 -5.16
CA LEU A 5 -12.99 -22.97 -5.89
C LEU A 5 -14.22 -22.81 -5.00
N LEU A 6 -14.15 -23.20 -3.73
CA LEU A 6 -15.28 -23.18 -2.79
C LEU A 6 -15.16 -22.09 -1.71
N PHE A 7 -13.94 -21.67 -1.37
CA PHE A 7 -13.68 -20.89 -0.16
C PHE A 7 -12.91 -19.59 -0.38
N PHE A 8 -12.31 -19.37 -1.54
CA PHE A 8 -11.62 -18.11 -1.83
C PHE A 8 -12.60 -17.11 -2.43
N ASN A 9 -12.53 -15.86 -1.98
CA ASN A 9 -13.48 -14.82 -2.30
C ASN A 9 -13.37 -14.32 -3.75
N HIS A 10 -12.14 -14.07 -4.21
CA HIS A 10 -11.88 -13.55 -5.56
C HIS A 10 -10.49 -13.94 -6.06
N LYS A 11 -10.10 -13.39 -7.21
CA LYS A 11 -8.74 -13.48 -7.76
C LYS A 11 -8.24 -12.07 -8.02
N ASN A 12 -7.03 -11.77 -7.57
CA ASN A 12 -6.31 -10.62 -8.07
C ASN A 12 -5.50 -11.01 -9.31
N VAL A 13 -5.56 -10.18 -10.34
CA VAL A 13 -5.04 -10.48 -11.68
C VAL A 13 -4.24 -9.29 -12.18
N VAL A 14 -2.98 -9.53 -12.53
CA VAL A 14 -2.17 -8.57 -13.30
C VAL A 14 -2.27 -8.97 -14.76
N ALA A 15 -2.68 -8.03 -15.62
CA ALA A 15 -2.81 -8.25 -17.05
C ALA A 15 -2.15 -7.12 -17.86
N GLU A 16 -1.46 -7.49 -18.93
CA GLU A 16 -0.96 -6.59 -19.94
C GLU A 16 -2.07 -6.30 -20.97
N HIS A 17 -2.23 -5.02 -21.29
CA HIS A 17 -3.01 -4.53 -22.42
C HIS A 17 -2.11 -3.72 -23.35
N ARG A 18 -2.54 -3.53 -24.60
CA ARG A 18 -1.82 -2.73 -25.60
C ARG A 18 -2.65 -1.52 -25.99
N VAL A 19 -1.97 -0.44 -26.39
CA VAL A 19 -2.61 0.72 -27.01
C VAL A 19 -3.14 0.31 -28.40
N SER A 20 -4.34 0.79 -28.75
CA SER A 20 -4.96 0.54 -30.04
C SER A 20 -4.12 1.15 -31.17
N LYS A 21 -3.93 0.37 -32.25
CA LYS A 21 -3.27 0.86 -33.47
C LYS A 21 -4.07 1.95 -34.20
N ALA A 22 -5.36 2.10 -33.88
CA ALA A 22 -6.26 3.05 -34.52
C ALA A 22 -6.46 4.35 -33.71
N ASP A 23 -6.31 4.30 -32.38
CA ASP A 23 -6.42 5.48 -31.50
C ASP A 23 -5.43 5.36 -30.32
N PRO A 24 -4.44 6.26 -30.18
CA PRO A 24 -3.48 6.23 -29.08
C PRO A 24 -4.10 6.50 -27.70
N ASN A 25 -5.37 6.96 -27.62
CA ASN A 25 -6.10 7.19 -26.38
C ASN A 25 -6.98 6.00 -25.94
N MET A 26 -6.95 4.88 -26.69
CA MET A 26 -7.73 3.68 -26.38
C MET A 26 -6.84 2.46 -26.17
N ALA A 27 -7.25 1.56 -25.29
CA ALA A 27 -6.72 0.20 -25.24
C ALA A 27 -7.28 -0.64 -26.40
N ASP A 28 -6.48 -1.58 -26.92
CA ASP A 28 -6.92 -2.59 -27.87
C ASP A 28 -7.79 -3.63 -27.15
N ALA A 29 -9.11 -3.54 -27.34
CA ALA A 29 -10.08 -4.47 -26.77
C ALA A 29 -9.91 -5.93 -27.26
N GLY A 30 -9.16 -6.15 -28.36
CA GLY A 30 -8.79 -7.47 -28.86
C GLY A 30 -7.55 -8.08 -28.19
N TYR A 31 -6.86 -7.34 -27.30
CA TYR A 31 -5.64 -7.80 -26.65
C TYR A 31 -5.69 -7.71 -25.12
N SER A 32 -5.51 -8.87 -24.47
CA SER A 32 -5.14 -8.98 -23.06
C SER A 32 -4.24 -10.19 -22.86
N ARG A 33 -3.16 -10.03 -22.09
CA ARG A 33 -2.26 -11.11 -21.67
C ARG A 33 -2.21 -11.13 -20.15
N VAL A 34 -2.76 -12.19 -19.54
CA VAL A 34 -2.66 -12.40 -18.09
C VAL A 34 -1.20 -12.70 -17.74
N ILE A 35 -0.64 -11.90 -16.84
CA ILE A 35 0.73 -12.01 -16.35
C ILE A 35 0.75 -12.87 -15.08
N SER A 36 -0.09 -12.52 -14.10
CA SER A 36 -0.21 -13.28 -12.85
C SER A 36 -1.66 -13.37 -12.39
N VAL A 37 -1.95 -14.44 -11.65
CA VAL A 37 -3.23 -14.67 -10.97
C VAL A 37 -2.92 -15.15 -9.56
N ILE A 38 -3.48 -14.48 -8.55
CA ILE A 38 -3.36 -14.87 -7.15
C ILE A 38 -4.79 -15.09 -6.64
N ASP A 39 -5.08 -16.30 -6.16
CA ASP A 39 -6.34 -16.59 -5.48
C ASP A 39 -6.36 -15.80 -4.15
N TRP A 40 -7.41 -15.02 -3.90
CA TRP A 40 -7.57 -14.23 -2.66
C TRP A 40 -8.56 -14.87 -1.69
N PRO A 41 -8.18 -15.16 -0.43
CA PRO A 41 -9.05 -15.91 0.46
C PRO A 41 -10.23 -15.08 0.97
N GLN A 42 -10.03 -13.81 1.33
CA GLN A 42 -11.08 -12.94 1.89
C GLN A 42 -11.40 -11.75 0.97
N PHE A 43 -12.34 -10.90 1.39
CA PHE A 43 -12.88 -9.80 0.58
C PHE A 43 -12.08 -8.47 0.66
N ASN A 44 -11.06 -8.42 1.50
CA ASN A 44 -10.30 -7.21 1.84
C ASN A 44 -8.78 -7.48 1.90
N HIS A 45 -8.01 -6.44 2.20
CA HIS A 45 -6.54 -6.42 2.17
C HIS A 45 -5.99 -6.90 0.81
N ASN A 46 -6.50 -6.31 -0.28
CA ASN A 46 -6.15 -6.76 -1.62
C ASN A 46 -4.76 -6.26 -2.06
N GLY A 47 -4.26 -5.15 -1.51
CA GLY A 47 -3.09 -4.44 -2.03
C GLY A 47 -3.26 -4.13 -3.52
N HIS A 48 -2.42 -4.75 -4.35
CA HIS A 48 -2.44 -4.67 -5.82
C HIS A 48 -2.17 -3.28 -6.40
N TRP A 49 -1.36 -2.48 -5.71
CA TRP A 49 -0.60 -1.47 -6.42
C TRP A 49 0.41 -2.14 -7.35
N ILE A 50 0.55 -1.59 -8.56
CA ILE A 50 1.58 -1.99 -9.52
C ILE A 50 2.37 -0.78 -9.99
N GLY A 51 3.67 -0.98 -10.22
CA GLY A 51 4.55 0.05 -10.77
C GLY A 51 5.86 -0.54 -11.29
N PHE A 52 6.41 0.07 -12.33
CA PHE A 52 7.73 -0.29 -12.82
C PHE A 52 8.82 0.41 -12.01
N GLY A 53 9.82 -0.35 -11.57
CA GLY A 53 11.00 0.19 -10.91
C GLY A 53 11.98 0.86 -11.89
N PRO A 54 13.00 1.56 -11.38
CA PRO A 54 14.08 2.12 -12.19
C PRO A 54 14.93 1.05 -12.90
N ASP A 55 14.79 -0.21 -12.50
CA ASP A 55 15.39 -1.41 -13.08
C ASP A 55 14.58 -2.01 -14.25
N GLY A 56 13.40 -1.45 -14.56
CA GLY A 56 12.50 -1.95 -15.59
C GLY A 56 11.66 -3.17 -15.19
N MET A 57 11.74 -3.62 -13.94
CA MET A 57 10.94 -4.74 -13.43
C MET A 57 9.57 -4.26 -12.94
N LEU A 58 8.56 -5.12 -13.04
CA LEU A 58 7.23 -4.83 -12.49
C LEU A 58 7.19 -5.23 -11.02
N TYR A 59 6.85 -4.26 -10.16
CA TYR A 59 6.59 -4.46 -8.75
C TYR A 59 5.08 -4.56 -8.52
N VAL A 60 4.65 -5.48 -7.67
CA VAL A 60 3.23 -5.73 -7.33
C VAL A 60 3.10 -5.87 -5.82
N THR A 61 2.30 -5.04 -5.16
CA THR A 61 1.98 -5.23 -3.73
C THR A 61 0.88 -6.26 -3.54
N THR A 62 0.94 -7.00 -2.44
CA THR A 62 -0.11 -7.93 -2.01
C THR A 62 -0.36 -7.73 -0.52
N GLY A 63 -1.64 -7.56 -0.15
CA GLY A 63 -2.02 -7.66 1.26
C GLY A 63 -2.02 -9.12 1.73
N ASP A 64 -2.16 -9.32 3.04
CA ASP A 64 -2.04 -10.59 3.76
C ASP A 64 -3.08 -11.65 3.37
N GLY A 65 -4.16 -11.26 2.69
CA GLY A 65 -5.26 -12.13 2.27
C GLY A 65 -6.61 -11.73 2.86
N GLY A 66 -6.62 -10.82 3.84
CA GLY A 66 -7.81 -10.20 4.43
C GLY A 66 -8.29 -10.84 5.73
N PHE A 67 -9.44 -10.40 6.22
CA PHE A 67 -9.87 -10.56 7.62
C PHE A 67 -8.90 -9.90 8.63
N ALA A 68 -9.22 -9.93 9.93
CA ALA A 68 -8.39 -9.31 10.96
C ALA A 68 -7.21 -10.21 11.38
N ASN A 69 -6.10 -9.57 11.77
CA ASN A 69 -4.96 -10.19 12.45
C ASN A 69 -4.18 -11.27 11.66
N ASP A 70 -4.33 -11.32 10.33
CA ASP A 70 -3.74 -12.32 9.42
C ASP A 70 -3.94 -13.76 9.96
N TYR A 71 -5.19 -14.11 10.22
CA TYR A 71 -5.59 -15.38 10.82
C TYR A 71 -6.86 -15.95 10.17
N GLY A 72 -7.04 -17.27 10.32
CA GLY A 72 -8.24 -17.98 9.89
C GLY A 72 -8.13 -18.54 8.47
N LEU A 73 -9.28 -18.62 7.79
CA LEU A 73 -9.39 -19.26 6.48
C LEU A 73 -8.49 -18.56 5.45
N GLY A 74 -7.54 -19.31 4.89
CA GLY A 74 -6.60 -18.83 3.88
C GLY A 74 -5.28 -18.27 4.42
N HIS A 75 -5.10 -18.23 5.74
CA HIS A 75 -3.88 -17.76 6.40
C HIS A 75 -3.07 -18.92 6.97
N ASN A 76 -1.73 -18.81 6.93
CA ASN A 76 -0.87 -19.75 7.64
C ASN A 76 -1.15 -19.65 9.17
N PRO A 77 -1.57 -20.74 9.85
CA PRO A 77 -2.01 -20.67 11.24
C PRO A 77 -0.87 -20.39 12.24
N VAL A 78 0.38 -20.66 11.86
CA VAL A 78 1.56 -20.42 12.70
C VAL A 78 2.05 -19.00 12.49
N THR A 79 2.41 -18.67 11.25
CA THR A 79 3.13 -17.42 10.95
C THR A 79 2.20 -16.27 10.58
N GLY A 80 1.01 -16.55 10.05
CA GLY A 80 0.30 -15.63 9.16
C GLY A 80 0.90 -15.68 7.76
N ASN A 81 0.14 -15.27 6.75
CA ASN A 81 0.59 -15.22 5.37
C ASN A 81 1.75 -14.24 5.14
N TRP A 82 1.80 -13.13 5.89
CA TRP A 82 2.82 -12.09 5.76
C TRP A 82 4.27 -12.62 5.88
N GLN A 83 4.57 -13.52 6.83
CA GLN A 83 5.87 -14.22 6.96
C GLN A 83 5.96 -15.55 6.23
N ASP A 84 4.83 -16.11 5.77
CA ASP A 84 4.88 -17.32 4.96
C ASP A 84 5.53 -16.98 3.62
N LEU A 85 6.81 -17.30 3.48
CA LEU A 85 7.58 -17.08 2.25
C LEU A 85 7.16 -18.05 1.14
N GLY A 86 6.42 -19.12 1.45
CA GLY A 86 5.72 -19.96 0.48
C GLY A 86 4.41 -19.33 -0.04
N SER A 87 4.01 -18.17 0.49
CA SER A 87 2.80 -17.43 0.09
C SER A 87 3.14 -16.13 -0.65
N LYS A 88 2.31 -15.80 -1.65
CA LYS A 88 2.38 -14.51 -2.37
C LYS A 88 1.67 -13.37 -1.65
N LEU A 89 1.06 -13.63 -0.49
CA LEU A 89 0.24 -12.68 0.27
C LEU A 89 1.08 -11.98 1.35
N GLY A 90 0.82 -10.69 1.59
CA GLY A 90 1.59 -9.83 2.51
C GLY A 90 3.01 -9.53 2.02
N LYS A 91 3.18 -9.34 0.70
CA LYS A 91 4.47 -9.23 0.00
C LYS A 91 4.53 -7.99 -0.90
N ILE A 92 5.74 -7.69 -1.33
CA ILE A 92 5.99 -6.98 -2.57
C ILE A 92 6.71 -7.97 -3.49
N LEU A 93 6.08 -8.26 -4.63
CA LEU A 93 6.61 -9.14 -5.67
C LEU A 93 7.36 -8.30 -6.71
N ARG A 94 8.44 -8.83 -7.29
CA ARG A 94 9.18 -8.21 -8.40
C ARG A 94 9.40 -9.23 -9.52
N ILE A 95 8.88 -8.93 -10.70
CA ILE A 95 8.81 -9.86 -11.84
C ILE A 95 9.21 -9.19 -13.16
N ASP A 96 9.81 -9.96 -14.07
CA ASP A 96 10.14 -9.51 -15.42
C ASP A 96 9.02 -9.89 -16.40
N VAL A 97 8.24 -8.90 -16.84
CA VAL A 97 7.11 -9.11 -17.76
C VAL A 97 7.52 -9.21 -19.24
N ASN A 98 8.81 -9.07 -19.56
CA ASN A 98 9.33 -9.20 -20.93
C ASN A 98 9.49 -10.67 -21.38
N ALA A 99 9.19 -11.62 -20.50
CA ALA A 99 9.13 -13.04 -20.85
C ALA A 99 8.09 -13.33 -21.94
N ALA A 100 8.35 -14.36 -22.75
CA ALA A 100 7.45 -14.78 -23.84
C ALA A 100 6.08 -15.24 -23.33
N GLU A 101 6.05 -15.94 -22.20
CA GLU A 101 4.83 -16.39 -21.50
C GLU A 101 4.88 -15.92 -20.04
N GLY A 102 3.75 -15.47 -19.49
CA GLY A 102 3.64 -15.00 -18.11
C GLY A 102 4.66 -13.91 -17.76
N TYR A 103 5.55 -14.23 -16.82
CA TYR A 103 6.70 -13.43 -16.40
C TYR A 103 7.91 -14.34 -16.13
N ALA A 104 9.10 -13.77 -16.12
CA ALA A 104 10.31 -14.41 -15.62
C ALA A 104 10.69 -13.88 -14.23
N ILE A 105 11.52 -14.64 -13.52
CA ILE A 105 12.12 -14.26 -12.25
C ILE A 105 13.41 -13.47 -12.52
N PRO A 106 13.54 -12.22 -12.03
CA PRO A 106 14.82 -11.53 -12.01
C PRO A 106 15.83 -12.28 -11.15
N LYS A 107 17.00 -12.62 -11.72
CA LYS A 107 18.04 -13.43 -11.05
C LYS A 107 18.63 -12.80 -9.80
N ASP A 108 18.40 -11.51 -9.61
CA ASP A 108 18.81 -10.70 -8.48
C ASP A 108 17.68 -10.47 -7.46
N ASN A 109 16.55 -11.16 -7.54
CA ASN A 109 15.59 -11.21 -6.43
C ASN A 109 16.25 -11.85 -5.18
N PRO A 110 15.88 -11.43 -3.96
CA PRO A 110 16.55 -11.83 -2.73
C PRO A 110 16.39 -13.32 -2.34
N PHE A 111 15.35 -13.99 -2.84
CA PHE A 111 15.01 -15.37 -2.44
C PHE A 111 15.23 -16.41 -3.55
N VAL A 112 15.86 -16.05 -4.67
CA VAL A 112 16.03 -16.93 -5.84
C VAL A 112 16.74 -18.23 -5.46
N GLY A 113 16.07 -19.36 -5.67
CA GLY A 113 16.62 -20.69 -5.40
C GLY A 113 16.67 -21.07 -3.91
N ASN A 114 15.86 -20.42 -3.07
CA ASN A 114 15.59 -20.87 -1.72
C ASN A 114 14.34 -21.77 -1.72
N ASP A 115 14.50 -23.07 -1.40
CA ASP A 115 13.39 -24.03 -1.41
C ASP A 115 12.24 -23.67 -0.43
N ASP A 116 12.52 -22.86 0.60
CA ASP A 116 11.54 -22.40 1.59
C ASP A 116 10.86 -21.06 1.22
N ALA A 117 11.14 -20.47 0.05
CA ALA A 117 10.63 -19.15 -0.34
C ALA A 117 10.27 -19.04 -1.82
N LEU A 118 9.29 -18.19 -2.13
CA LEU A 118 8.93 -17.87 -3.51
C LEU A 118 9.91 -16.87 -4.14
N ASP A 119 10.50 -17.28 -5.26
CA ASP A 119 11.43 -16.51 -6.10
C ASP A 119 10.91 -15.11 -6.49
N GLU A 120 9.59 -14.89 -6.57
CA GLU A 120 9.01 -13.57 -6.89
C GLU A 120 9.17 -12.53 -5.77
N ILE A 121 9.42 -12.94 -4.52
CA ILE A 121 9.40 -12.03 -3.38
C ILE A 121 10.57 -11.06 -3.45
N TRP A 122 10.27 -9.76 -3.42
CA TRP A 122 11.25 -8.68 -3.25
C TRP A 122 11.36 -8.22 -1.81
N ALA A 123 10.22 -8.02 -1.15
CA ALA A 123 10.11 -7.69 0.26
C ALA A 123 8.87 -8.37 0.83
N TYR A 124 8.82 -8.54 2.14
CA TYR A 124 7.77 -9.29 2.80
C TYR A 124 7.40 -8.68 4.15
N GLY A 125 6.27 -9.12 4.66
CA GLY A 125 5.83 -8.75 5.98
C GLY A 125 4.96 -7.51 6.04
N PHE A 126 4.11 -7.32 5.02
CA PHE A 126 3.11 -6.26 4.94
C PHE A 126 1.71 -6.79 5.28
N ARG A 127 0.82 -5.92 5.79
CA ARG A 127 -0.60 -6.21 6.03
C ARG A 127 -1.44 -5.94 4.79
N ASN A 128 -1.41 -4.71 4.31
CA ASN A 128 -2.13 -4.20 3.16
C ASN A 128 -1.41 -2.95 2.63
N ALA A 129 -0.23 -3.16 2.04
CA ALA A 129 0.53 -2.14 1.31
C ALA A 129 -0.30 -1.60 0.13
N TRP A 130 -1.15 -0.62 0.42
CA TRP A 130 -2.25 -0.14 -0.42
C TRP A 130 -1.77 0.69 -1.59
N ARG A 131 -0.77 1.54 -1.33
CA ARG A 131 -0.19 2.42 -2.34
C ARG A 131 1.30 2.56 -2.13
N CYS A 132 2.03 2.42 -3.22
CA CYS A 132 3.43 2.79 -3.26
C CYS A 132 3.71 3.82 -4.35
N SER A 133 4.93 4.37 -4.31
CA SER A 133 5.52 5.14 -5.41
C SER A 133 7.04 4.94 -5.40
N PHE A 134 7.65 4.91 -6.59
CA PHE A 134 9.08 5.14 -6.72
C PHE A 134 9.33 6.65 -6.75
N ASP A 135 10.32 7.13 -6.01
CA ASP A 135 10.81 8.50 -6.13
C ASP A 135 11.34 8.76 -7.55
N MET A 136 10.92 9.83 -8.23
CA MET A 136 11.43 10.18 -9.57
C MET A 136 12.88 10.70 -9.55
N GLY A 137 13.49 10.88 -8.38
CA GLY A 137 14.89 11.28 -8.24
C GLY A 137 15.58 10.66 -7.02
N GLY A 138 16.80 11.13 -6.74
CA GLY A 138 17.62 10.55 -5.67
C GLY A 138 18.01 9.12 -5.99
N ASN A 139 17.80 8.21 -5.04
CA ASN A 139 18.08 6.78 -5.18
C ASN A 139 16.91 5.98 -5.81
N HIS A 140 15.82 6.67 -6.21
CA HIS A 140 14.58 6.03 -6.64
C HIS A 140 13.98 5.10 -5.58
N ASP A 141 13.94 5.55 -4.32
CA ASP A 141 13.37 4.81 -3.19
C ASP A 141 11.93 4.37 -3.51
N LEU A 142 11.61 3.09 -3.27
CA LEU A 142 10.23 2.60 -3.25
C LEU A 142 9.63 2.94 -1.89
N ILE A 143 8.64 3.82 -1.87
CA ILE A 143 7.94 4.22 -0.64
C ILE A 143 6.54 3.62 -0.68
N CYS A 144 6.16 2.88 0.37
CA CYS A 144 4.87 2.22 0.48
C CYS A 144 4.15 2.69 1.74
N ALA A 145 2.83 2.82 1.65
CA ALA A 145 1.98 3.00 2.81
C ALA A 145 1.23 1.70 3.10
N ASP A 146 1.37 1.21 4.34
CA ASP A 146 0.73 -0.01 4.81
C ASP A 146 -0.37 0.32 5.82
N VAL A 147 -1.57 -0.24 5.56
CA VAL A 147 -2.76 -0.01 6.39
C VAL A 147 -2.74 -1.01 7.53
N GLY A 148 -2.51 -0.52 8.75
CA GLY A 148 -2.40 -1.31 9.96
C GLY A 148 -3.73 -1.88 10.45
N GLN A 149 -3.71 -2.56 11.60
CA GLN A 149 -4.86 -3.34 12.06
C GLN A 149 -5.98 -2.46 12.59
N ASP A 150 -5.71 -1.73 13.66
CA ASP A 150 -6.69 -0.88 14.36
C ASP A 150 -6.02 0.22 15.21
N ALA A 151 -4.70 0.16 15.48
CA ALA A 151 -4.00 1.05 16.41
C ALA A 151 -3.06 2.04 15.71
N PHE A 152 -2.34 1.61 14.67
CA PHE A 152 -1.34 2.44 13.98
C PHE A 152 -1.41 2.30 12.46
N GLU A 153 -1.15 3.40 11.75
CA GLU A 153 -0.92 3.45 10.32
C GLU A 153 0.56 3.77 10.04
N GLU A 154 1.13 3.23 8.95
CA GLU A 154 2.57 3.36 8.68
C GLU A 154 2.96 3.67 7.23
N VAL A 155 4.19 4.17 7.06
CA VAL A 155 4.83 4.36 5.75
C VAL A 155 6.27 3.87 5.83
N ASP A 156 6.64 3.07 4.83
CA ASP A 156 7.93 2.38 4.71
C ASP A 156 8.76 2.88 3.53
N VAL A 157 10.08 2.81 3.70
CA VAL A 157 11.02 2.76 2.57
C VAL A 157 11.37 1.30 2.33
N VAL A 158 10.94 0.77 1.19
CA VAL A 158 11.04 -0.65 0.83
C VAL A 158 12.41 -0.97 0.27
N THR A 159 13.04 -1.99 0.85
CA THR A 159 14.38 -2.46 0.49
C THR A 159 14.39 -3.94 0.13
N LYS A 160 15.42 -4.35 -0.63
CA LYS A 160 15.60 -5.73 -1.09
C LYS A 160 15.71 -6.70 0.09
N GLY A 161 14.80 -7.68 0.14
CA GLY A 161 14.75 -8.71 1.19
C GLY A 161 14.23 -8.20 2.54
N GLY A 162 13.72 -6.96 2.60
CA GLY A 162 13.24 -6.37 3.84
C GLY A 162 12.02 -7.08 4.41
N ASN A 163 11.99 -7.18 5.75
CA ASN A 163 10.89 -7.72 6.54
C ASN A 163 10.20 -6.57 7.29
N TYR A 164 8.94 -6.28 6.99
CA TYR A 164 8.22 -5.08 7.46
C TYR A 164 7.32 -5.33 8.68
N GLY A 165 7.50 -6.46 9.37
CA GLY A 165 7.09 -6.61 10.77
C GLY A 165 5.63 -6.95 11.11
N TRP A 166 4.62 -6.74 10.25
CA TRP A 166 3.16 -6.95 10.55
C TRP A 166 2.82 -8.17 11.44
N ARG A 167 1.87 -8.07 12.37
CA ARG A 167 1.38 -9.08 13.33
C ARG A 167 2.37 -9.70 14.31
N VAL A 168 3.68 -9.58 14.11
CA VAL A 168 4.61 -9.47 15.25
C VAL A 168 4.74 -8.01 15.68
N MET A 169 4.59 -7.09 14.72
CA MET A 169 4.54 -5.65 14.87
C MET A 169 3.26 -5.07 14.25
N GLU A 170 2.87 -3.88 14.65
CA GLU A 170 1.94 -2.99 13.95
C GLU A 170 2.56 -1.60 14.08
N ALA A 171 3.04 -1.02 12.98
CA ALA A 171 4.06 0.02 13.03
C ALA A 171 5.25 -0.40 13.93
N ASN A 172 5.81 0.52 14.73
CA ASN A 172 6.93 0.22 15.62
C ASN A 172 6.50 -0.42 16.97
N HIS A 173 5.29 -0.97 17.06
CA HIS A 173 4.71 -1.54 18.28
C HIS A 173 4.49 -3.05 18.15
N CYS A 174 4.83 -3.84 19.18
CA CYS A 174 4.60 -5.28 19.14
C CYS A 174 3.10 -5.61 19.10
N PHE A 175 2.70 -6.53 18.21
CA PHE A 175 1.33 -6.98 18.03
C PHE A 175 1.12 -8.40 18.54
N ASN A 176 -0.10 -8.72 18.97
CA ASN A 176 -0.51 -10.06 19.36
C ASN A 176 -1.83 -10.42 18.67
N TYR A 177 -1.80 -11.30 17.66
CA TYR A 177 -3.00 -11.64 16.89
C TYR A 177 -4.15 -12.28 17.70
N GLN A 178 -3.86 -12.82 18.89
CA GLN A 178 -4.85 -13.39 19.82
C GLN A 178 -5.46 -12.34 20.76
N ALA A 179 -4.72 -11.27 21.03
CA ALA A 179 -5.16 -10.11 21.79
C ALA A 179 -4.71 -8.84 21.03
N PRO A 180 -5.30 -8.56 19.85
CA PRO A 180 -4.89 -7.43 19.00
C PRO A 180 -5.10 -6.09 19.71
N GLN A 181 -5.88 -6.13 20.80
CA GLN A 181 -6.19 -5.00 21.65
C GLN A 181 -5.29 -4.88 22.91
N ASP A 182 -4.15 -5.58 22.97
CA ASP A 182 -3.17 -5.52 24.07
C ASP A 182 -1.74 -5.70 23.53
N HIS A 183 -1.20 -4.67 22.89
CA HIS A 183 0.17 -4.63 22.34
C HIS A 183 1.21 -4.94 23.42
N PRO A 184 1.96 -6.06 23.31
CA PRO A 184 2.96 -6.42 24.31
C PRO A 184 4.08 -5.37 24.41
N LYS A 185 4.71 -5.25 25.59
CA LYS A 185 5.86 -4.35 25.77
C LYS A 185 7.13 -4.77 25.01
N SER A 186 7.17 -6.01 24.52
CA SER A 186 8.32 -6.62 23.85
C SER A 186 7.93 -7.87 23.09
N CYS A 187 8.58 -8.09 21.96
CA CYS A 187 8.45 -9.22 21.04
C CYS A 187 9.80 -9.45 20.36
N ASP A 188 9.97 -10.56 19.63
CA ASP A 188 11.16 -10.76 18.80
C ASP A 188 11.00 -10.04 17.46
N ASN A 189 11.55 -8.84 17.36
CA ASN A 189 11.56 -8.02 16.14
C ASN A 189 12.89 -8.10 15.37
N LYS A 190 13.72 -9.12 15.64
CA LYS A 190 15.06 -9.22 15.07
C LYS A 190 15.02 -9.35 13.55
N GLY A 191 15.67 -8.41 12.87
CA GLY A 191 15.75 -8.38 11.40
C GLY A 191 14.52 -7.78 10.72
N MET A 192 13.56 -7.27 11.49
CA MET A 192 12.46 -6.44 10.97
C MET A 192 12.94 -5.00 10.80
N ILE A 193 12.40 -4.32 9.79
CA ILE A 193 12.64 -2.92 9.48
C ILE A 193 11.46 -2.13 10.08
N ALA A 194 11.76 -1.07 10.82
CA ALA A 194 10.75 -0.16 11.36
C ALA A 194 10.32 0.86 10.28
N PRO A 195 9.07 1.33 10.30
CA PRO A 195 8.59 2.31 9.34
C PRO A 195 9.25 3.68 9.53
N VAL A 196 9.33 4.44 8.44
CA VAL A 196 9.86 5.82 8.45
C VAL A 196 8.84 6.83 8.98
N LEU A 197 7.55 6.50 8.94
CA LEU A 197 6.46 7.25 9.59
C LEU A 197 5.48 6.28 10.24
N GLU A 198 4.99 6.64 11.43
CA GLU A 198 3.88 5.96 12.09
C GLU A 198 2.91 6.98 12.70
N TYR A 199 1.63 6.64 12.82
CA TYR A 199 0.68 7.43 13.59
C TYR A 199 -0.53 6.65 14.10
N VAL A 200 -1.09 7.19 15.18
CA VAL A 200 -2.32 6.70 15.83
C VAL A 200 -3.52 6.71 14.88
N ASN A 201 -4.12 5.54 14.72
CA ASN A 201 -5.39 5.30 14.03
C ASN A 201 -6.58 5.86 14.85
N CYS A 202 -7.62 6.37 14.18
CA CYS A 202 -8.87 6.91 14.76
C CYS A 202 -9.99 5.84 14.89
N GLY A 203 -9.65 4.56 14.84
CA GLY A 203 -10.58 3.43 14.72
C GLY A 203 -11.54 3.23 15.90
N PHE A 204 -12.73 2.71 15.59
CA PHE A 204 -13.82 2.48 16.56
C PHE A 204 -13.55 1.36 17.58
N PHE A 205 -12.61 0.44 17.28
CA PHE A 205 -12.28 -0.71 18.13
C PHE A 205 -10.91 -0.57 18.82
N THR A 206 -10.32 0.63 18.79
CA THR A 206 -8.98 0.95 19.28
C THR A 206 -8.72 0.38 20.68
N ALA A 207 -7.79 -0.56 20.75
CA ALA A 207 -6.85 -0.56 21.85
C ALA A 207 -6.07 0.73 21.86
N SER A 208 -5.79 1.14 23.09
CA SER A 208 -5.16 2.40 23.44
C SER A 208 -3.99 2.77 22.53
N PRO A 209 -4.01 4.03 22.10
CA PRO A 209 -3.31 5.04 22.88
C PRO A 209 -4.16 5.55 24.04
N LYS A 210 -3.55 5.69 25.21
CA LYS A 210 -4.18 6.29 26.40
C LYS A 210 -3.91 7.80 26.36
N GLU A 211 -4.95 8.58 26.65
CA GLU A 211 -4.97 10.03 26.89
C GLU A 211 -3.68 10.82 26.56
N GLY A 212 -3.60 11.37 25.35
CA GLY A 212 -2.57 12.34 24.98
C GLY A 212 -2.40 12.51 23.47
N ASP A 213 -2.28 11.40 22.75
CA ASP A 213 -1.99 11.42 21.32
C ASP A 213 -3.26 11.63 20.47
N ALA A 214 -3.28 12.72 19.70
CA ALA A 214 -4.36 13.02 18.79
C ALA A 214 -4.29 12.15 17.52
N CYS A 215 -5.24 11.22 17.38
CA CYS A 215 -5.37 10.35 16.20
C CYS A 215 -5.44 11.15 14.89
N LYS A 216 -4.80 10.61 13.84
CA LYS A 216 -4.52 11.35 12.59
C LYS A 216 -5.27 10.83 11.37
N GLY A 217 -5.73 9.57 11.37
CA GLY A 217 -6.37 8.92 10.22
C GLY A 217 -6.90 7.51 10.56
N ILE A 218 -7.50 6.80 9.61
CA ILE A 218 -8.04 5.42 9.78
C ILE A 218 -7.44 4.43 8.77
N SER A 219 -6.94 4.90 7.64
CA SER A 219 -6.43 4.08 6.55
C SER A 219 -5.53 4.91 5.67
N VAL A 220 -4.21 4.71 5.82
CA VAL A 220 -3.20 5.46 5.10
C VAL A 220 -3.31 5.18 3.60
N THR A 221 -3.46 6.24 2.82
CA THR A 221 -3.66 6.14 1.37
C THR A 221 -2.34 6.12 0.60
N GLY A 222 -1.21 6.42 1.25
CA GLY A 222 0.08 6.66 0.61
C GLY A 222 0.12 7.93 -0.22
N GLY A 223 1.13 8.06 -1.06
CA GLY A 223 1.49 9.35 -1.65
C GLY A 223 2.66 9.29 -2.64
N TYR A 224 3.29 10.44 -2.87
CA TYR A 224 4.41 10.63 -3.79
C TYR A 224 5.44 11.62 -3.24
N VAL A 225 6.69 11.44 -3.63
CA VAL A 225 7.75 12.44 -3.43
C VAL A 225 7.56 13.58 -4.42
N TYR A 226 7.45 14.82 -3.95
CA TYR A 226 7.30 15.96 -4.84
C TYR A 226 8.59 16.23 -5.61
N ARG A 227 8.48 16.27 -6.95
CA ARG A 227 9.58 16.53 -7.89
C ARG A 227 9.20 17.58 -8.95
N GLY A 228 8.13 18.33 -8.67
CA GLY A 228 7.59 19.37 -9.54
C GLY A 228 8.32 20.71 -9.47
N LYS A 229 7.69 21.75 -10.05
CA LYS A 229 8.31 23.07 -10.26
C LYS A 229 8.53 23.87 -8.98
N ASN A 230 7.80 23.60 -7.89
CA ASN A 230 8.04 24.31 -6.63
C ASN A 230 9.29 23.75 -5.91
N THR A 231 10.39 24.50 -6.00
CA THR A 231 11.68 24.09 -5.43
C THR A 231 11.67 23.93 -3.91
N SER A 232 10.80 24.62 -3.17
CA SER A 232 10.71 24.47 -1.70
C SER A 232 10.07 23.16 -1.23
N TRP A 233 9.47 22.40 -2.14
CA TRP A 233 8.83 21.11 -1.88
C TRP A 233 9.62 19.91 -2.38
N ILE A 234 10.69 20.13 -3.17
CA ILE A 234 11.44 19.03 -3.80
C ILE A 234 11.98 18.08 -2.74
N GLY A 235 11.64 16.79 -2.87
CA GLY A 235 12.08 15.72 -1.97
C GLY A 235 11.17 15.46 -0.76
N LYS A 236 10.23 16.37 -0.43
CA LYS A 236 9.18 16.11 0.57
C LYS A 236 8.20 15.05 0.06
N TYR A 237 7.70 14.19 0.95
CA TYR A 237 6.70 13.18 0.63
C TYR A 237 5.30 13.70 0.97
N PHE A 238 4.45 13.86 -0.04
CA PHE A 238 3.05 14.26 0.13
C PHE A 238 2.17 13.02 0.07
N PHE A 239 1.41 12.78 1.13
CA PHE A 239 0.56 11.61 1.28
C PHE A 239 -0.72 11.98 2.02
N GLY A 240 -1.59 11.01 2.25
CA GLY A 240 -2.82 11.24 2.99
C GLY A 240 -3.37 10.00 3.64
N ASP A 241 -4.47 10.22 4.34
CA ASP A 241 -5.31 9.21 4.94
C ASP A 241 -6.74 9.36 4.41
N TRP A 242 -7.40 8.22 4.19
CA TRP A 242 -8.75 8.15 3.65
C TRP A 242 -9.75 9.01 4.43
N SER A 243 -9.74 8.91 5.76
CA SER A 243 -10.51 9.76 6.68
C SER A 243 -10.15 9.51 8.14
N ARG A 244 -10.28 10.56 8.98
CA ARG A 244 -10.31 10.41 10.44
C ARG A 244 -11.61 9.81 10.99
N ASN A 245 -12.60 9.57 10.14
CA ASN A 245 -13.90 9.05 10.54
C ASN A 245 -14.54 8.21 9.42
N PHE A 246 -15.10 7.04 9.75
CA PHE A 246 -15.79 6.19 8.76
C PHE A 246 -17.05 6.80 8.14
N VAL A 247 -17.71 7.73 8.84
CA VAL A 247 -19.00 8.32 8.45
C VAL A 247 -18.83 9.74 7.89
N PHE A 248 -17.86 10.49 8.40
CA PHE A 248 -17.59 11.86 7.97
C PHE A 248 -16.41 11.94 7.02
N LYS A 249 -16.49 12.88 6.07
CA LYS A 249 -15.52 13.08 5.00
C LYS A 249 -14.28 13.86 5.46
N GLU A 250 -13.63 13.35 6.50
CA GLU A 250 -12.46 13.94 7.16
C GLU A 250 -11.15 13.38 6.61
N GLY A 251 -11.05 13.22 5.29
CA GLY A 251 -9.78 12.87 4.62
C GLY A 251 -8.68 13.84 5.02
N VAL A 252 -7.45 13.35 5.17
CA VAL A 252 -6.32 14.17 5.65
C VAL A 252 -5.18 14.12 4.66
N LEU A 253 -4.51 15.26 4.50
CA LEU A 253 -3.29 15.39 3.73
C LEU A 253 -2.14 15.71 4.69
N PHE A 254 -1.01 15.05 4.45
CA PHE A 254 0.22 15.23 5.19
C PHE A 254 1.36 15.52 4.23
N VAL A 255 2.37 16.22 4.75
CA VAL A 255 3.67 16.37 4.09
C VAL A 255 4.75 15.96 5.08
N ALA A 256 5.72 15.17 4.61
CA ALA A 256 6.82 14.67 5.41
C ALA A 256 8.19 15.11 4.88
N ASP A 257 9.09 15.42 5.81
CA ASP A 257 10.50 15.68 5.57
C ASP A 257 11.33 14.40 5.70
N ARG A 258 11.95 14.01 4.59
CA ARG A 258 12.65 12.72 4.41
C ARG A 258 14.08 12.76 4.95
N THR A 259 14.23 12.97 6.25
CA THR A 259 15.53 13.12 6.92
C THR A 259 15.77 12.06 7.99
N GLY A 260 16.82 11.25 7.82
CA GLY A 260 17.18 10.18 8.75
C GLY A 260 16.23 8.98 8.68
N ASP A 261 16.35 8.09 9.68
CA ASP A 261 15.63 6.81 9.71
C ASP A 261 14.15 6.95 10.13
N LYS A 262 13.79 8.05 10.81
CA LYS A 262 12.41 8.45 11.11
C LYS A 262 12.15 9.84 10.59
N TRP A 263 11.15 9.97 9.72
CA TRP A 263 10.75 11.22 9.10
C TRP A 263 9.84 12.03 10.04
N SER A 264 9.86 13.35 9.91
CA SER A 264 8.85 14.22 10.54
C SER A 264 7.73 14.49 9.55
N MET A 265 6.50 14.61 10.04
CA MET A 265 5.34 14.97 9.22
C MET A 265 4.48 16.06 9.86
N GLU A 266 3.83 16.85 9.02
CA GLU A 266 2.83 17.84 9.41
C GLU A 266 1.55 17.69 8.58
N LYS A 267 0.42 18.12 9.16
CA LYS A 267 -0.86 18.17 8.43
C LYS A 267 -0.85 19.37 7.49
N VAL A 268 -1.14 19.13 6.21
CA VAL A 268 -1.24 20.19 5.20
C VAL A 268 -2.42 21.12 5.52
N ASN A 269 -2.16 22.42 5.49
CA ASN A 269 -3.20 23.45 5.62
C ASN A 269 -3.74 23.84 4.23
N ILE A 270 -4.98 23.46 3.92
CA ILE A 270 -5.60 23.69 2.62
C ILE A 270 -6.29 25.06 2.60
N THR A 271 -5.60 26.07 2.08
CA THR A 271 -6.03 27.48 2.13
C THR A 271 -7.16 27.82 1.16
N ASN A 272 -7.07 27.36 -0.10
CA ASN A 272 -8.04 27.65 -1.16
C ASN A 272 -9.32 26.80 -1.09
N MET A 273 -9.42 25.87 -0.13
CA MET A 273 -10.62 25.08 0.15
C MET A 273 -10.93 25.12 1.65
N PRO A 274 -11.49 26.23 2.18
CA PRO A 274 -11.72 26.42 3.61
C PRO A 274 -12.71 25.43 4.26
N LYS A 275 -13.32 24.55 3.46
CA LYS A 275 -14.10 23.40 3.89
C LYS A 275 -13.70 22.15 3.08
N TRP A 276 -12.45 21.73 3.22
CA TRP A 276 -12.06 20.37 2.81
C TRP A 276 -13.00 19.37 3.51
N ASN A 277 -13.68 18.55 2.72
CA ASN A 277 -14.83 17.74 3.13
C ASN A 277 -15.03 16.60 2.13
N SER A 278 -13.98 15.81 1.92
CA SER A 278 -13.95 14.66 1.01
C SER A 278 -13.05 13.57 1.60
N TYR A 279 -13.34 12.31 1.26
CA TYR A 279 -12.45 11.18 1.48
C TYR A 279 -11.26 11.26 0.52
N VAL A 280 -10.06 10.90 0.97
CA VAL A 280 -8.89 10.72 0.09
C VAL A 280 -8.91 9.30 -0.46
N LEU A 281 -8.94 9.13 -1.78
CA LEU A 281 -8.96 7.79 -2.42
C LEU A 281 -7.57 7.34 -2.85
N SER A 282 -6.79 8.25 -3.43
CA SER A 282 -5.46 7.97 -3.94
C SER A 282 -4.73 9.26 -4.32
N PHE A 283 -3.49 9.10 -4.77
CA PHE A 283 -2.68 10.18 -5.32
C PHE A 283 -2.24 9.83 -6.75
N GLY A 284 -1.86 10.84 -7.52
CA GLY A 284 -1.18 10.67 -8.80
C GLY A 284 -0.01 11.65 -8.91
N GLN A 285 0.97 11.32 -9.75
CA GLN A 285 2.06 12.21 -10.12
C GLN A 285 2.16 12.26 -11.65
N ASP A 286 2.32 13.46 -12.21
CA ASP A 286 2.55 13.61 -13.66
C ASP A 286 4.03 13.53 -14.01
N ASN A 287 4.34 13.44 -15.31
CA ASN A 287 5.71 13.39 -15.83
C ASN A 287 6.54 14.66 -15.54
N GLN A 288 5.94 15.74 -15.02
CA GLN A 288 6.64 16.93 -14.55
C GLN A 288 6.91 16.88 -13.03
N GLY A 289 6.54 15.80 -12.34
CA GLY A 289 6.74 15.61 -10.90
C GLY A 289 5.68 16.28 -10.02
N GLU A 290 4.63 16.86 -10.62
CA GLU A 290 3.54 17.53 -9.91
C GLU A 290 2.54 16.52 -9.35
N ILE A 291 2.02 16.77 -8.15
CA ILE A 291 1.17 15.82 -7.40
C ILE A 291 -0.31 16.20 -7.49
N TYR A 292 -1.14 15.17 -7.60
CA TYR A 292 -2.60 15.23 -7.69
C TYR A 292 -3.22 14.33 -6.61
N ILE A 293 -4.37 14.72 -6.10
CA ILE A 293 -5.18 13.95 -5.14
C ILE A 293 -6.45 13.50 -5.86
N MET A 294 -6.77 12.22 -5.76
CA MET A 294 -8.09 11.67 -6.08
C MET A 294 -8.90 11.64 -4.79
N ALA A 295 -10.07 12.28 -4.81
CA ALA A 295 -10.94 12.42 -3.64
C ALA A 295 -12.40 12.20 -4.02
N THR A 296 -13.23 11.84 -3.05
CA THR A 296 -14.66 11.57 -3.26
C THR A 296 -15.53 12.05 -2.11
N ASP A 297 -16.83 12.15 -2.34
CA ASP A 297 -17.82 12.35 -1.30
C ASP A 297 -18.51 11.05 -0.83
N LEU A 298 -18.05 9.88 -1.30
CA LEU A 298 -18.57 8.56 -0.97
C LEU A 298 -17.61 7.77 -0.06
N THR A 299 -18.14 6.93 0.83
CA THR A 299 -17.30 6.06 1.71
C THR A 299 -16.54 4.97 0.95
N GLY A 300 -16.88 4.72 -0.31
CA GLY A 300 -16.25 3.69 -1.14
C GLY A 300 -16.90 3.63 -2.52
N PRO A 301 -16.47 2.67 -3.37
CA PRO A 301 -17.04 2.49 -4.70
C PRO A 301 -18.53 2.09 -4.62
N VAL A 302 -19.34 2.68 -5.50
CA VAL A 302 -20.76 2.33 -5.66
C VAL A 302 -20.98 1.48 -6.92
N PRO A 303 -22.04 0.66 -6.98
CA PRO A 303 -22.38 -0.09 -8.19
C PRO A 303 -22.55 0.84 -9.40
N GLY A 304 -21.78 0.60 -10.46
CA GLY A 304 -21.72 1.45 -11.66
C GLY A 304 -20.41 2.22 -11.83
N GLY A 305 -19.53 2.25 -10.83
CA GLY A 305 -18.22 2.91 -10.90
C GLY A 305 -18.25 4.36 -10.39
N PRO A 306 -17.27 5.20 -10.79
CA PRO A 306 -17.21 6.61 -10.37
C PRO A 306 -18.49 7.37 -10.76
N VAL A 307 -18.99 8.19 -9.83
CA VAL A 307 -20.20 8.98 -10.03
C VAL A 307 -19.83 10.43 -10.31
N GLY A 308 -20.13 10.88 -11.53
CA GLY A 308 -19.87 12.25 -11.96
C GLY A 308 -20.54 13.27 -11.02
N GLY A 309 -19.72 14.09 -10.36
CA GLY A 309 -20.16 15.13 -9.41
C GLY A 309 -19.71 14.90 -7.96
N VAL A 310 -19.36 13.67 -7.57
CA VAL A 310 -18.82 13.38 -6.22
C VAL A 310 -17.32 13.07 -6.24
N ASP A 311 -16.84 12.39 -7.29
CA ASP A 311 -15.42 12.07 -7.49
C ASP A 311 -14.67 13.24 -8.15
N LYS A 312 -13.48 13.57 -7.64
CA LYS A 312 -12.76 14.81 -7.94
C LYS A 312 -11.25 14.55 -8.00
N ILE A 313 -10.56 15.23 -8.91
CA ILE A 313 -9.10 15.27 -8.97
C ILE A 313 -8.65 16.70 -8.68
N TYR A 314 -7.80 16.86 -7.67
CA TYR A 314 -7.21 18.14 -7.28
C TYR A 314 -5.72 18.14 -7.56
N LYS A 315 -5.19 19.17 -8.23
CA LYS A 315 -3.74 19.41 -8.27
C LYS A 315 -3.31 20.08 -6.97
N ILE A 316 -2.25 19.58 -6.34
CA ILE A 316 -1.62 20.25 -5.20
C ILE A 316 -0.80 21.43 -5.75
N VAL A 317 -1.06 22.63 -5.23
CA VAL A 317 -0.33 23.87 -5.58
C VAL A 317 0.02 24.65 -4.30
N PRO A 318 1.11 25.43 -4.29
CA PRO A 318 1.50 26.25 -3.13
C PRO A 318 0.53 27.41 -2.84
#